data_AF-A0A1V6BXV4-F1
#
_entry.id   AF-A0A1V6BXV4-F1
#
_cell.length_a   1.000
_cell.length_b   1.000
_cell.length_c   1.000
_cell.angle_alpha   90.00
_cell.angle_beta   90.00
_cell.angle_gamma   90.00
#
_symmetry.space_group_name_H-M   'P 1'
#
loop_
_entity.id
_entity.type
_entity.pdbx_description
1 polymer ?
#
loop_
_entity_poly.entity_id
_entity_poly.type
_entity_poly.pdbx_seq_one_letter_code
_entity_poly.pdbx_strand_id
1 'polypeptide(L)'
;MIKNPYAGKYQEDLNALIDYSEELGKIISDKAVEALGKDVEVHSYGKAAIVGEKGELELAAALLHPKLGTPLRAATGGGKAIIPSVKKLGSMGDSLDIPLHYKDAAFVRSHFDGMTVSISDAPKSDEIVIAVAVTDGGRPHPRVGGLKKDEAKKEDGLR
;
A
#
# COMPACT_ATOMS: atom_id res chain seq x y z
N MET A 1 -10.49 0.63 -8.25
CA MET A 1 -11.21 1.92 -8.11
C MET A 1 -12.54 1.62 -7.44
N ILE A 2 -12.98 2.50 -6.53
CA ILE A 2 -14.31 2.47 -5.90
C ILE A 2 -14.98 3.85 -6.01
N LYS A 3 -16.31 3.88 -5.91
CA LYS A 3 -17.02 5.14 -5.71
C LYS A 3 -16.80 5.69 -4.30
N ASN A 4 -16.65 7.01 -4.21
CA ASN A 4 -16.56 7.74 -2.95
C ASN A 4 -17.99 7.99 -2.39
N PRO A 5 -18.40 7.33 -1.29
CA PRO A 5 -19.74 7.54 -0.70
C PRO A 5 -19.92 8.92 -0.05
N TYR A 6 -18.82 9.66 0.13
CA TYR A 6 -18.77 10.96 0.80
C TYR A 6 -18.35 12.09 -0.16
N ALA A 7 -18.45 11.88 -1.47
CA ALA A 7 -18.11 12.92 -2.44
C ALA A 7 -18.98 14.18 -2.26
N GLY A 8 -18.33 15.34 -2.11
CA GLY A 8 -18.95 16.65 -2.01
C GLY A 8 -19.56 16.97 -0.64
N LYS A 9 -19.29 16.16 0.39
CA LYS A 9 -19.78 16.39 1.75
C LYS A 9 -18.72 16.01 2.78
N TYR A 10 -18.73 16.71 3.91
CA TYR A 10 -17.94 16.33 5.07
C TYR A 10 -18.62 15.16 5.79
N GLN A 11 -17.83 14.18 6.19
CA GLN A 11 -18.31 13.02 6.94
C GLN A 11 -17.36 12.79 8.13
N GLU A 12 -17.89 12.99 9.34
CA GLU A 12 -17.12 12.79 10.59
C GLU A 12 -16.79 11.30 10.81
N ASP A 13 -17.79 10.42 10.69
CA ASP A 13 -17.61 8.99 10.91
C ASP A 13 -17.23 8.27 9.61
N LEU A 14 -15.99 7.77 9.55
CA LEU A 14 -15.43 7.05 8.41
C LEU A 14 -15.36 5.53 8.63
N ASN A 15 -15.99 4.99 9.68
CA ASN A 15 -15.95 3.55 10.00
C ASN A 15 -16.39 2.65 8.84
N ALA A 16 -17.35 3.09 8.03
CA ALA A 16 -17.78 2.31 6.86
C ALA A 16 -16.64 2.12 5.83
N LEU A 17 -15.80 3.13 5.61
CA LEU A 17 -14.62 3.00 4.74
C LEU A 17 -13.53 2.13 5.38
N ILE A 18 -13.33 2.29 6.70
CA ILE A 18 -12.40 1.48 7.47
C ILE A 18 -12.76 -0.01 7.37
N ASP A 19 -14.02 -0.34 7.59
CA ASP A 19 -14.52 -1.72 7.55
C ASP A 19 -14.42 -2.30 6.14
N TYR A 20 -14.82 -1.52 5.14
CA TYR A 20 -14.75 -1.95 3.74
C TYR A 20 -13.29 -2.18 3.27
N SER A 21 -12.33 -1.48 3.87
CA SER A 21 -10.91 -1.62 3.51
C SER A 21 -10.34 -3.01 3.76
N GLU A 22 -10.94 -3.80 4.66
CA GLU A 22 -10.50 -5.16 4.96
C GLU A 22 -10.79 -6.11 3.79
N GLU A 23 -12.00 -6.07 3.26
CA GLU A 23 -12.41 -6.87 2.10
C GLU A 23 -11.64 -6.45 0.85
N LEU A 24 -11.57 -5.14 0.58
CA LEU A 24 -10.80 -4.60 -0.53
C LEU A 24 -9.32 -4.98 -0.43
N GLY A 25 -8.75 -4.83 0.77
CA GLY A 25 -7.37 -5.18 1.08
C GLY A 25 -7.06 -6.63 0.75
N LYS A 26 -7.98 -7.56 1.07
CA LYS A 26 -7.83 -8.97 0.72
C LYS A 26 -7.78 -9.16 -0.80
N ILE A 27 -8.74 -8.60 -1.53
CA ILE A 27 -8.85 -8.77 -2.98
C ILE A 27 -7.59 -8.25 -3.69
N ILE A 28 -7.13 -7.04 -3.36
CA ILE A 28 -5.99 -6.42 -4.05
C ILE A 28 -4.66 -7.07 -3.65
N SER A 29 -4.52 -7.52 -2.40
CA SER A 29 -3.29 -8.18 -1.94
C SER A 29 -3.13 -9.57 -2.54
N ASP A 30 -4.21 -10.36 -2.58
CA ASP A 30 -4.20 -11.68 -3.22
C ASP A 30 -3.83 -11.58 -4.71
N LYS A 31 -4.39 -10.58 -5.41
CA LYS A 31 -4.06 -10.29 -6.81
C LYS A 31 -2.61 -9.87 -7.00
N ALA A 32 -2.07 -9.06 -6.09
CA ALA A 32 -0.69 -8.60 -6.18
C ALA A 32 0.31 -9.76 -5.99
N VAL A 33 0.06 -10.65 -5.02
CA VAL A 33 0.88 -11.85 -4.80
C VAL A 33 0.73 -12.85 -5.94
N GLU A 34 -0.49 -13.05 -6.46
CA GLU A 34 -0.70 -13.90 -7.63
C GLU A 34 0.05 -13.39 -8.87
N ALA A 35 0.07 -12.08 -9.09
CA ALA A 35 0.81 -11.46 -10.20
C ALA A 35 2.33 -11.56 -10.02
N LEU A 36 2.84 -11.51 -8.78
CA LEU A 36 4.26 -11.74 -8.48
C LEU A 36 4.67 -13.20 -8.73
N GLY A 37 3.75 -14.13 -8.47
CA GLY A 37 3.94 -15.57 -8.61
C GLY A 37 3.75 -16.28 -7.27
N LYS A 38 2.91 -17.31 -7.23
CA LYS A 38 2.49 -17.99 -5.98
C LYS A 38 3.64 -18.66 -5.22
N ASP A 39 4.71 -19.05 -5.92
CA ASP A 39 5.89 -19.70 -5.33
C ASP A 39 7.04 -18.72 -5.06
N VAL A 40 6.82 -17.41 -5.28
CA VAL A 40 7.85 -16.36 -5.08
C VAL A 40 7.76 -15.80 -3.67
N GLU A 41 8.90 -15.73 -2.97
CA GLU A 41 8.98 -15.10 -1.65
C GLU A 41 8.75 -13.59 -1.78
N VAL A 42 7.69 -13.07 -1.17
CA VAL A 42 7.48 -11.62 -1.08
C VAL A 42 8.50 -11.02 -0.11
N HIS A 43 9.25 -10.03 -0.58
CA HIS A 43 10.23 -9.28 0.19
C HIS A 43 9.69 -7.95 0.71
N SER A 44 9.05 -7.15 -0.13
CA SER A 44 8.61 -5.80 0.23
C SER A 44 7.11 -5.64 0.02
N TYR A 45 6.53 -4.69 0.75
CA TYR A 45 5.17 -4.25 0.52
C TYR A 45 5.01 -2.74 0.64
N GLY A 46 3.90 -2.23 0.12
CA GLY A 46 3.52 -0.83 0.17
C GLY A 46 2.05 -0.67 -0.18
N LYS A 47 1.44 0.43 0.26
CA LYS A 47 0.04 0.75 -0.04
C LYS A 47 -0.14 2.22 -0.36
N ALA A 48 -1.10 2.56 -1.20
CA ALA A 48 -1.39 3.93 -1.55
C ALA A 48 -2.87 4.12 -1.84
N ALA A 49 -3.34 5.36 -1.70
CA ALA A 49 -4.64 5.76 -2.18
C ALA A 49 -4.61 7.18 -2.75
N ILE A 50 -5.34 7.38 -3.86
CA ILE A 50 -5.62 8.68 -4.46
C ILE A 50 -7.13 8.91 -4.50
N VAL A 51 -7.56 10.02 -3.92
CA VAL A 51 -8.96 10.43 -3.82
C VAL A 51 -9.24 11.49 -4.87
N GLY A 52 -10.37 11.37 -5.56
CA GLY A 52 -10.84 12.36 -6.52
C GLY A 52 -11.20 13.70 -5.87
N GLU A 53 -11.26 14.75 -6.68
CA GLU A 53 -11.41 16.15 -6.24
C GLU A 53 -12.62 16.47 -5.34
N LYS A 54 -13.69 15.66 -5.37
CA LYS A 54 -14.84 15.86 -4.46
C LYS A 54 -14.68 15.14 -3.13
N GLY A 55 -13.58 14.43 -2.88
CA GLY A 55 -13.29 13.83 -1.58
C GLY A 55 -12.34 14.66 -0.73
N GLU A 56 -11.82 14.04 0.31
CA GLU A 56 -10.81 14.61 1.20
C GLU A 56 -9.73 13.57 1.52
N LEU A 57 -8.60 14.03 2.03
CA LEU A 57 -7.42 13.19 2.28
C LEU A 57 -7.70 12.10 3.34
N GLU A 58 -8.58 12.38 4.29
CA GLU A 58 -8.96 11.45 5.35
C GLU A 58 -9.70 10.21 4.82
N LEU A 59 -10.34 10.29 3.65
CA LEU A 59 -10.98 9.12 3.02
C LEU A 59 -9.92 8.09 2.57
N ALA A 60 -8.79 8.57 2.05
CA ALA A 60 -7.63 7.71 1.78
C ALA A 60 -7.06 7.15 3.10
N ALA A 61 -6.99 7.96 4.16
CA ALA A 61 -6.50 7.50 5.45
C ALA A 61 -7.37 6.36 6.01
N ALA A 62 -8.70 6.52 5.97
CA ALA A 62 -9.68 5.53 6.42
C ALA A 62 -9.61 4.22 5.62
N LEU A 63 -9.36 4.30 4.32
CA LEU A 63 -9.19 3.11 3.49
C LEU A 63 -7.84 2.42 3.66
N LEU A 64 -6.80 3.16 4.06
CA LEU A 64 -5.49 2.58 4.29
C LEU A 64 -5.31 2.07 5.73
N HIS A 65 -6.06 2.59 6.69
CA HIS A 65 -5.88 2.30 8.11
C HIS A 65 -7.22 2.18 8.86
N PRO A 66 -7.28 1.35 9.92
CA PRO A 66 -6.27 0.37 10.35
C PRO A 66 -6.34 -0.98 9.62
N LYS A 67 -7.45 -1.29 8.95
CA LYS A 67 -7.79 -2.69 8.63
C LYS A 67 -7.10 -3.25 7.39
N LEU A 68 -6.84 -2.46 6.33
CA LEU A 68 -6.20 -2.94 5.10
C LEU A 68 -4.84 -3.64 5.33
N GLY A 69 -4.10 -3.27 6.38
CA GLY A 69 -2.80 -3.87 6.66
C GLY A 69 -2.85 -5.35 7.02
N THR A 70 -3.92 -5.81 7.68
CA THR A 70 -4.10 -7.20 8.10
C THR A 70 -4.16 -8.18 6.91
N PRO A 71 -5.05 -8.00 5.91
CA PRO A 71 -5.10 -8.89 4.76
C PRO A 71 -3.84 -8.82 3.89
N LEU A 72 -3.19 -7.66 3.79
CA LEU A 72 -1.92 -7.56 3.06
C LEU A 72 -0.84 -8.43 3.70
N ARG A 73 -0.66 -8.34 5.04
CA ARG A 73 0.27 -9.21 5.76
C ARG A 73 -0.07 -10.68 5.60
N ALA A 74 -1.36 -11.02 5.67
CA ALA A 74 -1.81 -12.40 5.49
C ALA A 74 -1.43 -12.94 4.10
N ALA A 75 -1.69 -12.17 3.04
CA ALA A 75 -1.36 -12.55 1.67
C ALA A 75 0.15 -12.67 1.44
N THR A 76 0.96 -11.83 2.08
CA THR A 76 2.42 -11.83 1.90
C THR A 76 3.17 -12.80 2.81
N GLY A 77 2.48 -13.68 3.55
CA GLY A 77 3.11 -14.61 4.49
C GLY A 77 3.73 -13.92 5.69
N GLY A 78 3.07 -12.90 6.24
CA GLY A 78 3.49 -12.14 7.41
C GLY A 78 4.07 -10.76 7.06
N GLY A 79 5.13 -10.39 7.78
CA GLY A 79 5.67 -9.04 7.84
C GLY A 79 5.36 -8.40 9.17
N LYS A 80 6.39 -7.89 9.86
CA LYS A 80 6.28 -7.14 11.12
C LYS A 80 6.49 -5.65 10.94
N ALA A 81 7.19 -5.23 9.88
CA ALA A 81 7.45 -3.84 9.62
C ALA A 81 6.14 -3.07 9.41
N ILE A 82 6.10 -1.79 9.75
CA ILE A 82 4.97 -0.93 9.33
C ILE A 82 4.80 -1.01 7.81
N ILE A 83 3.58 -1.01 7.27
CA ILE A 83 3.41 -0.95 5.81
C ILE A 83 3.54 0.53 5.40
N PRO A 84 4.53 0.90 4.57
CA PRO A 84 4.73 2.27 4.16
C PRO A 84 3.57 2.69 3.24
N SER A 85 3.19 3.97 3.30
CA SER A 85 2.03 4.44 2.55
C SER A 85 2.09 5.88 2.11
N VAL A 86 1.42 6.17 1.00
CA VAL A 86 1.12 7.52 0.52
C VAL A 86 -0.39 7.73 0.39
N LYS A 87 -0.84 8.96 0.68
CA LYS A 87 -2.22 9.41 0.47
C LYS A 87 -2.15 10.63 -0.44
N LYS A 88 -3.02 10.71 -1.44
CA LYS A 88 -3.04 11.83 -2.38
C LYS A 88 -4.48 12.26 -2.68
N LEU A 89 -4.67 13.56 -2.91
CA LEU A 89 -5.81 14.08 -3.68
C LEU A 89 -5.33 14.33 -5.10
N GLY A 90 -6.14 13.98 -6.09
CA GLY A 90 -5.78 14.23 -7.48
C GLY A 90 -6.93 14.01 -8.45
N SER A 91 -6.58 14.13 -9.73
CA SER A 91 -7.45 14.08 -10.88
C SER A 91 -7.23 12.81 -11.70
N MET A 92 -8.06 12.57 -12.72
CA MET A 92 -7.94 11.39 -13.58
C MET A 92 -6.55 11.32 -14.22
N GLY A 93 -5.92 10.14 -14.16
CA GLY A 93 -4.61 9.92 -14.76
C GLY A 93 -3.43 10.36 -13.89
N ASP A 94 -3.67 11.01 -12.74
CA ASP A 94 -2.59 11.34 -11.81
C ASP A 94 -1.88 10.07 -11.32
N SER A 95 -0.56 10.16 -11.19
CA SER A 95 0.26 9.07 -10.68
C SER A 95 0.18 8.95 -9.14
N LEU A 96 0.39 7.72 -8.68
CA LEU A 96 0.62 7.33 -7.30
C LEU A 96 1.98 6.64 -7.18
N ASP A 97 2.87 7.18 -6.36
CA ASP A 97 4.18 6.58 -6.05
C ASP A 97 4.07 5.78 -4.75
N ILE A 98 3.97 4.45 -4.87
CA ILE A 98 3.80 3.54 -3.73
C ILE A 98 5.18 3.29 -3.11
N PRO A 99 5.46 3.79 -1.89
CA PRO A 99 6.74 3.50 -1.23
C PRO A 99 6.80 2.02 -0.84
N LEU A 100 8.00 1.43 -0.90
CA LEU A 100 8.27 0.03 -0.59
C LEU A 100 9.42 -0.07 0.41
N HIS A 101 9.32 -1.01 1.35
CA HIS A 101 10.45 -1.47 2.15
C HIS A 101 10.29 -2.94 2.57
N TYR A 102 11.36 -3.53 3.11
CA TYR A 102 11.36 -4.94 3.49
C TYR A 102 10.29 -5.23 4.56
N LYS A 103 9.44 -6.22 4.31
CA LYS A 103 8.25 -6.51 5.12
C LYS A 103 8.58 -6.94 6.55
N ASP A 104 9.72 -7.59 6.77
CA ASP A 104 10.05 -8.16 8.08
C ASP A 104 10.90 -7.22 8.96
N ALA A 105 11.62 -6.26 8.36
CA ALA A 105 12.46 -5.29 9.06
C ALA A 105 12.64 -4.01 8.23
N ALA A 106 12.00 -2.92 8.67
CA ALA A 106 11.95 -1.65 7.94
C ALA A 106 13.33 -1.07 7.62
N PHE A 107 14.37 -1.31 8.42
CA PHE A 107 15.69 -0.71 8.20
C PHE A 107 16.59 -1.47 7.22
N VAL A 108 16.11 -2.56 6.59
CA VAL A 108 16.86 -3.26 5.53
C VAL A 108 16.97 -2.37 4.29
N ARG A 109 18.10 -1.65 4.18
CA ARG A 109 18.26 -0.49 3.29
C ARG A 109 18.28 -0.84 1.80
N SER A 110 18.61 -2.08 1.46
CA SER A 110 18.56 -2.56 0.08
C SER A 110 17.15 -2.59 -0.51
N HIS A 111 16.11 -2.57 0.34
CA HIS A 111 14.71 -2.72 -0.06
C HIS A 111 13.90 -1.42 -0.05
N PHE A 112 14.50 -0.28 0.31
CA PHE A 112 13.85 1.02 0.10
C PHE A 112 13.69 1.28 -1.40
N ASP A 113 12.45 1.37 -1.88
CA ASP A 113 12.13 1.59 -3.28
C ASP A 113 10.75 2.24 -3.44
N GLY A 114 10.28 2.38 -4.67
CA GLY A 114 8.91 2.77 -4.97
C GLY A 114 8.39 2.19 -6.27
N MET A 115 7.07 2.09 -6.38
CA MET A 115 6.37 1.68 -7.61
C MET A 115 5.35 2.74 -8.01
N THR A 116 5.53 3.35 -9.17
CA THR A 116 4.57 4.30 -9.72
C THR A 116 3.45 3.57 -10.44
N VAL A 117 2.19 3.91 -10.12
CA VAL A 117 1.00 3.42 -10.82
C VAL A 117 0.10 4.58 -11.23
N SER A 118 -0.66 4.41 -12.30
CA SER A 118 -1.70 5.33 -12.72
C SER A 118 -2.80 4.59 -13.48
N ILE A 119 -4.00 5.16 -13.52
CA ILE A 119 -5.13 4.67 -14.32
C ILE A 119 -5.62 5.87 -15.12
N SER A 120 -5.63 5.78 -16.46
CA SER A 120 -5.84 6.93 -17.34
C SER A 120 -7.16 7.68 -17.10
N ASP A 121 -8.21 6.97 -16.67
CA ASP A 121 -9.55 7.51 -16.46
C ASP A 121 -9.99 7.53 -14.99
N ALA A 122 -9.05 7.36 -14.05
CA ALA A 122 -9.35 7.32 -12.61
C ALA A 122 -8.26 8.02 -11.77
N PRO A 123 -8.59 8.48 -10.56
CA PRO A 123 -9.95 8.59 -10.01
C PRO A 123 -10.75 9.70 -10.74
N LYS A 124 -12.02 9.44 -11.06
CA LYS A 124 -12.96 10.55 -11.30
C LYS A 124 -13.14 11.35 -10.01
N SER A 125 -13.74 12.53 -10.14
CA SER A 125 -13.90 13.45 -8.99
C SER A 125 -14.63 12.82 -7.80
N ASP A 126 -15.53 11.85 -8.03
CA ASP A 126 -16.29 11.10 -7.03
C ASP A 126 -15.77 9.67 -6.78
N GLU A 127 -14.49 9.41 -7.05
CA GLU A 127 -13.88 8.08 -6.94
C GLU A 127 -12.63 8.06 -6.06
N ILE A 128 -12.23 6.85 -5.67
CA ILE A 128 -11.00 6.58 -4.96
C ILE A 128 -10.31 5.40 -5.64
N VAL A 129 -9.00 5.53 -5.89
CA VAL A 129 -8.14 4.43 -6.28
C VAL A 129 -7.31 4.02 -5.07
N ILE A 130 -7.34 2.73 -4.74
CA ILE A 130 -6.48 2.10 -3.73
C ILE A 130 -5.57 1.13 -4.46
N ALA A 131 -4.29 1.13 -4.10
CA ALA A 131 -3.28 0.27 -4.68
C ALA A 131 -2.38 -0.33 -3.60
N VAL A 132 -1.88 -1.54 -3.86
CA VAL A 132 -0.80 -2.18 -3.11
C VAL A 132 0.28 -2.57 -4.09
N ALA A 133 1.53 -2.57 -3.62
CA ALA A 133 2.68 -3.06 -4.36
C ALA A 133 3.40 -4.09 -3.50
N VAL A 134 3.92 -5.14 -4.14
CA VAL A 134 4.77 -6.16 -3.54
C VAL A 134 5.96 -6.43 -4.45
N THR A 135 7.09 -6.85 -3.88
CA THR A 135 8.29 -7.21 -4.64
C THR A 135 8.87 -8.53 -4.16
N ASP A 136 9.69 -9.17 -4.99
CA ASP A 136 10.48 -10.37 -4.70
C ASP A 136 11.93 -10.06 -4.30
N GLY A 137 12.29 -8.78 -4.26
CA GLY A 137 13.67 -8.35 -4.06
C GLY A 137 13.80 -6.90 -3.60
N GLY A 138 15.06 -6.51 -3.40
CA GLY A 138 15.44 -5.11 -3.22
C GLY A 138 15.85 -4.47 -4.54
N ARG A 139 16.39 -3.25 -4.47
CA ARG A 139 16.85 -2.52 -5.66
C ARG A 139 17.89 -3.33 -6.45
N PRO A 140 17.97 -3.22 -7.79
CA PRO A 140 18.88 -4.01 -8.61
C PRO A 140 20.38 -3.84 -8.30
N HIS A 141 20.78 -2.66 -7.81
CA HIS A 141 22.20 -2.32 -7.56
C HIS A 141 22.41 -1.66 -6.19
N PRO A 142 22.13 -2.33 -5.06
CA PRO A 142 22.18 -1.73 -3.73
C PRO A 142 23.64 -1.59 -3.27
N ARG A 143 24.07 -0.35 -2.98
CA ARG A 143 25.49 -0.03 -2.66
C ARG A 143 25.67 1.10 -1.63
N VAL A 144 24.70 1.27 -0.73
CA VAL A 144 24.65 2.39 0.24
C VAL A 144 24.69 1.91 1.70
N GLY A 145 25.22 0.70 1.93
CA GLY A 145 25.31 0.08 3.27
C GLY A 145 23.96 -0.12 3.96
N GLY A 146 23.97 -0.08 5.29
CA GLY A 146 22.78 -0.30 6.12
C GLY A 146 22.60 -1.76 6.54
N LEU A 147 21.54 -2.03 7.31
CA LEU A 147 21.17 -3.38 7.73
C LEU A 147 20.88 -4.25 6.50
N LYS A 148 21.44 -5.46 6.44
CA LYS A 148 21.14 -6.44 5.39
C LYS A 148 19.99 -7.36 5.78
N LYS A 149 19.36 -8.00 4.77
CA LYS A 149 18.23 -8.94 4.97
C LYS A 149 18.61 -10.11 5.88
N ASP A 150 19.81 -10.64 5.71
CA ASP A 150 20.39 -11.77 6.45
C ASP A 150 20.87 -11.41 7.86
N GLU A 151 21.14 -10.13 8.11
CA GLU A 151 21.53 -9.62 9.43
C GLU A 151 20.31 -9.21 10.28
N ALA A 152 19.12 -9.19 9.68
CA ALA A 152 17.91 -8.71 10.32
C ALA A 152 17.31 -9.74 11.31
N LYS A 153 17.00 -9.30 12.53
CA LYS A 153 16.41 -10.15 13.59
C LYS A 153 14.92 -10.40 13.38
N LYS A 154 14.20 -9.47 12.74
CA LYS A 154 12.77 -9.57 12.41
C LYS A 154 11.89 -9.75 13.65
N GLU A 155 12.30 -9.17 14.77
CA GLU A 155 11.60 -9.30 16.05
C GLU A 155 10.55 -8.21 16.24
N ASP A 156 10.93 -6.96 15.93
CA ASP A 156 10.17 -5.73 16.17
C ASP A 156 9.62 -5.08 14.89
N GLY A 157 9.94 -5.64 13.72
CA GLY A 157 9.59 -5.05 12.42
C GLY A 157 10.49 -3.90 11.98
N LEU A 158 11.52 -3.56 12.75
CA LEU A 158 12.47 -2.50 12.43
C LEU A 158 13.81 -3.08 12.00
N ARG A 159 14.33 -4.05 12.74
CA ARG A 159 15.66 -4.64 12.51
C ARG A 159 15.63 -6.15 12.43
#